data_AF-A0A9W9URN2-F1
#
_entry.id   AF-A0A9W9URN2-F1
#
_cell.length_a   1.000
_cell.length_b   1.000
_cell.length_c   1.000
_cell.angle_alpha   90.00
_cell.angle_beta   90.00
_cell.angle_gamma   90.00
#
_symmetry.space_group_name_H-M   'P 1'
#
loop_
_entity.id
_entity.type
_entity.pdbx_description
1 polymer ?
#
loop_
_entity_poly.entity_id
_entity_poly.type
_entity_poly.pdbx_seq_one_letter_code
_entity_poly.pdbx_strand_id
1 'polypeptide(L)'
;MAAESATPHLTDSEAETDRITTMSDMLGPEDISSHALPHTIIRLIQCKQCWRPLRTPLRLPCGNTVCRDCLPPSRTRTGVTYPVAEGRDKAFTCPWEGTDGCAGEHCVGDCSTDVLLAKLVGLFGELLAGADNTVRPRSGTDVNIVRWKIDEDHDFESANLEQGLLGGVYQLASAGHFPRDVVDVTYEASEGLDEPTNPELVQTQKLQDNLRAELDCQVCYALLLDPITTACGHTFCQKCVARVLDHADLCPICRRKLGMPSIQAEPINHTVAQLVDLFFSDQVATRRETVAQDDTTPDYEKNLPLFVCTLAFPTMPTFLHVFEPRYRLMIRRVIENGNGKFGMVMYNRRGRLQLGHVDDAPFMQYGTLLMIERYELLPDGRSLVVATGVSRFKIIDSVMVDGYYVAKTERVEDISLADEERLEALETSSNGENILPEEIPSDPALDSMSTQQLLLSAREFISSQRRSGAPWLHPRVMLAYGPIPVDAARFPWWFASILPISEEEKYPILSATSVRERLKVSARWARQLESRDW
;
A
#
# COMPACT_ATOMS: atom_id res chain seq x y z
N MET A 1 -75.70 -12.00 -18.46
CA MET A 1 -76.10 -10.72 -19.07
C MET A 1 -74.83 -9.91 -19.29
N ALA A 2 -74.77 -9.16 -20.39
CA ALA A 2 -73.58 -8.55 -21.04
C ALA A 2 -72.85 -9.56 -21.94
N ALA A 3 -73.16 -9.68 -23.25
CA ALA A 3 -73.17 -8.72 -24.35
C ALA A 3 -71.75 -8.37 -24.84
N GLU A 4 -71.25 -9.20 -25.75
CA GLU A 4 -70.12 -8.95 -26.64
C GLU A 4 -70.56 -7.99 -27.76
N SER A 5 -69.75 -6.97 -28.05
CA SER A 5 -69.92 -6.06 -29.18
C SER A 5 -68.78 -6.25 -30.18
N ALA A 6 -69.16 -6.38 -31.45
CA ALA A 6 -68.34 -6.75 -32.60
C ALA A 6 -67.55 -5.59 -33.24
N THR A 7 -66.30 -5.90 -33.65
CA THR A 7 -65.56 -5.63 -34.93
C THR A 7 -65.39 -4.17 -35.46
N PRO A 8 -64.46 -3.84 -36.42
CA PRO A 8 -63.63 -4.68 -37.32
C PRO A 8 -62.16 -4.23 -37.60
N HIS A 9 -61.50 -5.08 -38.40
CA HIS A 9 -60.22 -4.98 -39.11
C HIS A 9 -59.80 -3.63 -39.73
N LEU A 10 -58.49 -3.38 -39.74
CA LEU A 10 -57.73 -2.79 -40.86
C LEU A 10 -56.36 -3.49 -41.00
N THR A 11 -55.97 -3.67 -42.25
CA THR A 11 -54.90 -4.50 -42.82
C THR A 11 -53.56 -3.77 -42.98
N ASP A 12 -52.49 -4.58 -43.01
CA ASP A 12 -51.19 -4.42 -43.72
C ASP A 12 -50.35 -3.15 -43.54
N SER A 13 -49.13 -3.32 -43.00
CA SER A 13 -47.92 -3.38 -43.83
C SER A 13 -46.70 -3.74 -42.98
N GLU A 14 -46.07 -4.88 -43.29
CA GLU A 14 -44.74 -5.24 -42.81
C GLU A 14 -43.73 -4.18 -43.31
N ALA A 15 -43.09 -3.48 -42.38
CA ALA A 15 -41.86 -2.75 -42.63
C ALA A 15 -40.71 -3.61 -42.09
N GLU A 16 -40.01 -4.24 -43.02
CA GLU A 16 -38.79 -5.00 -42.79
C GLU A 16 -37.71 -4.01 -42.34
N THR A 17 -37.49 -3.91 -41.03
CA THR A 17 -36.39 -3.13 -40.45
C THR A 17 -35.12 -3.96 -40.49
N ASP A 18 -34.15 -3.52 -41.29
CA ASP A 18 -32.77 -4.01 -41.29
C ASP A 18 -32.25 -4.11 -39.86
N ARG A 19 -32.04 -5.34 -39.39
CA ARG A 19 -31.41 -5.61 -38.10
C ARG A 19 -29.92 -5.32 -38.22
N ILE A 20 -29.48 -4.19 -37.66
CA ILE A 20 -28.08 -3.92 -37.36
C ILE A 20 -27.60 -5.02 -36.40
N THR A 21 -26.74 -5.90 -36.89
CA THR A 21 -26.16 -6.97 -36.08
C THR A 21 -24.99 -6.39 -35.31
N THR A 22 -25.10 -6.26 -33.99
CA THR A 22 -23.99 -5.77 -33.17
C THR A 22 -23.08 -6.94 -32.78
N MET A 23 -21.77 -6.71 -32.57
CA MET A 23 -20.88 -7.77 -32.04
C MET A 23 -21.33 -8.33 -30.69
N SER A 24 -22.22 -7.63 -29.98
CA SER A 24 -22.85 -8.10 -28.74
C SER A 24 -23.89 -9.21 -28.97
N ASP A 25 -24.45 -9.33 -30.17
CA ASP A 25 -25.56 -10.26 -30.47
C ASP A 25 -25.07 -11.65 -30.94
N MET A 26 -23.76 -11.84 -31.12
CA MET A 26 -23.16 -13.02 -31.76
C MET A 26 -22.45 -14.00 -30.80
N LEU A 27 -22.42 -13.76 -29.49
CA LEU A 27 -21.53 -14.49 -28.58
C LEU A 27 -22.25 -15.12 -27.38
N GLY A 28 -21.93 -16.39 -27.11
CA GLY A 28 -22.42 -17.16 -25.97
C GLY A 28 -21.64 -16.90 -24.67
N PRO A 29 -22.16 -17.35 -23.51
CA PRO A 29 -21.66 -16.96 -22.19
C PRO A 29 -20.30 -17.54 -21.76
N GLU A 30 -19.65 -18.39 -22.56
CA GLU A 30 -18.36 -19.02 -22.21
C GLU A 30 -17.10 -18.28 -22.74
N ASP A 31 -17.24 -17.24 -23.57
CA ASP A 31 -16.11 -16.61 -24.31
C ASP A 31 -15.67 -15.21 -23.79
N ILE A 32 -16.14 -14.80 -22.60
CA ILE A 32 -16.06 -13.41 -22.11
C ILE A 32 -14.62 -12.92 -21.85
N SER A 33 -13.62 -13.79 -21.68
CA SER A 33 -12.21 -13.36 -21.48
C SER A 33 -11.47 -13.01 -22.78
N SER A 34 -11.97 -13.41 -23.95
CA SER A 34 -11.24 -13.33 -25.22
C SER A 34 -11.52 -12.09 -26.09
N HIS A 35 -12.51 -11.25 -25.72
CA HIS A 35 -12.94 -10.12 -26.55
C HIS A 35 -13.17 -8.83 -25.75
N ALA A 36 -12.14 -8.37 -25.02
CA ALA A 36 -12.15 -7.00 -24.51
C ALA A 36 -12.21 -6.02 -25.69
N LEU A 37 -13.19 -5.11 -25.68
CA LEU A 37 -13.35 -4.12 -26.74
C LEU A 37 -12.09 -3.25 -26.86
N PRO A 38 -11.66 -2.84 -28.07
CA PRO A 38 -10.42 -2.10 -28.27
C PRO A 38 -10.26 -0.87 -27.37
N HIS A 39 -11.34 -0.09 -27.19
CA HIS A 39 -11.33 1.10 -26.34
C HIS A 39 -11.15 0.77 -24.85
N THR A 40 -11.62 -0.38 -24.36
CA THR A 40 -11.44 -0.74 -22.94
C THR A 40 -9.99 -1.08 -22.65
N ILE A 41 -9.30 -1.74 -23.59
CA ILE A 41 -7.86 -2.01 -23.53
C ILE A 41 -7.06 -0.69 -23.53
N ILE A 42 -7.33 0.21 -24.48
CA ILE A 42 -6.60 1.48 -24.60
C ILE A 42 -6.88 2.41 -23.41
N ARG A 43 -8.11 2.41 -22.86
CA ARG A 43 -8.50 3.22 -21.70
C ARG A 43 -7.63 2.97 -20.47
N LEU A 44 -7.12 1.75 -20.29
CA LEU A 44 -6.26 1.40 -19.15
C LEU A 44 -4.97 2.23 -19.14
N ILE A 45 -4.43 2.56 -20.31
CA ILE A 45 -3.19 3.33 -20.45
C ILE A 45 -3.42 4.82 -20.72
N GLN A 46 -4.67 5.29 -20.81
CA GLN A 46 -4.98 6.70 -21.04
C GLN A 46 -4.97 7.53 -19.75
N CYS A 47 -4.41 8.73 -19.85
CA CYS A 47 -4.52 9.73 -18.79
C CYS A 47 -5.93 10.34 -18.77
N LYS A 48 -6.55 10.43 -17.59
CA LYS A 48 -7.87 11.08 -17.42
C LYS A 48 -7.89 12.55 -17.82
N GLN A 49 -6.76 13.24 -17.72
CA GLN A 49 -6.66 14.69 -17.93
C GLN A 49 -6.37 15.07 -19.39
N CYS A 50 -5.40 14.43 -20.04
CA CYS A 50 -5.03 14.77 -21.42
C CYS A 50 -5.54 13.78 -22.47
N TRP A 51 -6.21 12.71 -22.05
CA TRP A 51 -6.77 11.62 -22.88
C TRP A 51 -5.75 10.83 -23.71
N ARG A 52 -4.47 11.19 -23.65
CA ARG A 52 -3.39 10.49 -24.33
C ARG A 52 -2.90 9.30 -23.50
N PRO A 53 -2.26 8.30 -24.13
CA PRO A 53 -1.44 7.33 -23.42
C PRO A 53 -0.52 8.01 -22.41
N LEU A 54 -0.42 7.45 -21.21
CA LEU A 54 0.29 8.04 -20.08
C LEU A 54 1.75 8.35 -20.45
N ARG A 55 2.15 9.61 -20.32
CA ARG A 55 3.54 10.08 -20.48
C ARG A 55 4.13 10.38 -19.13
N THR A 56 5.28 9.77 -18.84
CA THR A 56 5.94 9.85 -17.52
C THR A 56 4.92 9.59 -16.40
N PRO A 57 4.35 8.36 -16.33
CA PRO A 57 3.22 8.07 -15.46
C PRO A 57 3.57 8.36 -14.00
N LEU A 58 2.66 9.06 -13.33
CA LEU A 58 2.76 9.49 -11.95
C LEU A 58 1.59 8.88 -11.16
N ARG A 59 1.92 7.90 -10.32
CA ARG A 59 0.99 7.21 -9.42
C ARG A 59 0.60 8.16 -8.29
N LEU A 60 -0.70 8.31 -8.07
CA LEU A 60 -1.30 9.16 -7.05
C LEU A 60 -1.54 8.39 -5.73
N PRO A 61 -1.71 9.08 -4.58
CA PRO A 61 -1.97 8.43 -3.30
C PRO A 61 -3.26 7.58 -3.23
N CYS A 62 -4.19 7.74 -4.17
CA CYS A 62 -5.36 6.87 -4.30
C CYS A 62 -5.15 5.64 -5.19
N GLY A 63 -3.94 5.40 -5.72
CA GLY A 63 -3.65 4.26 -6.59
C GLY A 63 -3.94 4.49 -8.08
N ASN A 64 -4.60 5.58 -8.45
CA ASN A 64 -4.79 6.01 -9.84
C ASN A 64 -3.53 6.67 -10.41
N THR A 65 -3.45 6.80 -11.73
CA THR A 65 -2.26 7.35 -12.42
C THR A 65 -2.62 8.46 -13.41
N VAL A 66 -1.82 9.51 -13.44
CA VAL A 66 -1.86 10.59 -14.46
C VAL A 66 -0.49 10.78 -15.09
N CYS A 67 -0.42 11.53 -16.20
CA CYS A 67 0.86 12.04 -16.67
C CYS A 67 1.42 13.04 -15.65
N ARG A 68 2.74 13.09 -15.48
CA ARG A 68 3.40 14.09 -14.63
C ARG A 68 2.96 15.52 -14.95
N ASP A 69 2.89 15.86 -16.24
CA ASP A 69 2.51 17.21 -16.71
C ASP A 69 1.00 17.48 -16.59
N CYS A 70 0.21 16.46 -16.24
CA CYS A 70 -1.22 16.56 -16.01
C CYS A 70 -1.59 16.54 -14.52
N LEU A 71 -0.60 16.63 -13.63
CA LEU A 71 -0.88 16.80 -12.21
C LEU A 71 -1.61 18.14 -11.99
N PRO A 72 -2.78 18.16 -11.31
CA PRO A 72 -3.51 19.39 -11.07
C PRO A 72 -2.68 20.44 -10.32
N PRO A 73 -3.03 21.74 -10.44
CA PRO A 73 -2.33 22.80 -9.73
C PRO A 73 -2.29 22.56 -8.21
N SER A 74 -1.09 22.65 -7.64
CA SER A 74 -0.88 22.42 -6.21
C SER A 74 -1.09 23.68 -5.37
N ARG A 75 -1.68 23.53 -4.18
CA ARG A 75 -1.81 24.55 -3.12
C ARG A 75 -0.87 24.27 -1.95
N THR A 76 -0.41 25.32 -1.28
CA THR A 76 0.43 25.19 -0.08
C THR A 76 -0.40 24.73 1.12
N ARG A 77 0.13 23.79 1.90
CA ARG A 77 -0.44 23.29 3.15
C ARG A 77 0.24 23.97 4.34
N THR A 78 -0.53 24.21 5.41
CA THR A 78 -0.02 24.74 6.68
C THR A 78 -0.18 23.70 7.79
N GLY A 79 0.68 23.75 8.82
CA GLY A 79 0.54 22.85 9.98
C GLY A 79 1.06 21.43 9.75
N VAL A 80 1.93 21.22 8.77
CA VAL A 80 2.58 19.93 8.49
C VAL A 80 4.09 20.09 8.62
N THR A 81 4.71 19.47 9.63
CA THR A 81 6.18 19.49 9.81
C THR A 81 6.81 18.10 9.79
N TYR A 82 5.99 17.05 9.79
CA TYR A 82 6.43 15.66 9.68
C TYR A 82 5.63 14.91 8.60
N PRO A 83 6.29 14.04 7.80
CA PRO A 83 7.74 13.85 7.75
C PRO A 83 8.43 14.99 7.00
N VAL A 84 9.70 15.22 7.31
CA VAL A 84 10.53 16.23 6.63
C VAL A 84 10.93 15.69 5.25
N ALA A 85 10.03 15.83 4.27
CA ALA A 85 10.22 15.39 2.90
C ALA A 85 9.75 16.45 1.89
N GLU A 86 10.36 16.44 0.70
CA GLU A 86 10.06 17.39 -0.36
C GLU A 86 8.64 17.19 -0.92
N GLY A 87 7.95 18.29 -1.23
CA GLY A 87 6.60 18.26 -1.79
C GLY A 87 5.49 17.96 -0.77
N ARG A 88 5.82 17.73 0.51
CA ARG A 88 4.86 17.54 1.60
C ARG A 88 4.05 18.78 1.94
N ASP A 89 4.66 19.95 1.71
CA ASP A 89 4.08 21.28 1.86
C ASP A 89 3.05 21.63 0.77
N LYS A 90 2.81 20.72 -0.19
CA LYS A 90 1.91 20.92 -1.32
C LYS A 90 0.84 19.82 -1.39
N ALA A 91 -0.39 20.22 -1.63
CA ALA A 91 -1.52 19.35 -1.92
C ALA A 91 -2.19 19.72 -3.24
N PHE A 92 -2.96 18.81 -3.82
CA PHE A 92 -3.79 19.05 -4.99
C PHE A 92 -5.10 18.27 -4.89
N THR A 93 -6.12 18.76 -5.58
CA THR A 93 -7.40 18.04 -5.73
C THR A 93 -7.26 16.97 -6.80
N CYS A 94 -7.56 15.73 -6.44
CA CYS A 94 -7.46 14.56 -7.28
C CYS A 94 -8.53 14.58 -8.37
N PRO A 95 -8.20 14.24 -9.63
CA PRO A 95 -9.19 14.09 -10.70
C PRO A 95 -10.26 13.00 -10.50
N TRP A 96 -10.09 12.16 -9.48
CA TRP A 96 -11.02 11.11 -9.08
C TRP A 96 -11.74 11.44 -7.78
N GLU A 97 -11.74 12.71 -7.36
CA GLU A 97 -12.59 13.15 -6.27
C GLU A 97 -14.06 12.72 -6.51
N GLY A 98 -14.69 12.16 -5.49
CA GLY A 98 -16.08 11.69 -5.56
C GLY A 98 -16.28 10.28 -6.14
N THR A 99 -15.23 9.60 -6.63
CA THR A 99 -15.32 8.17 -6.97
C THR A 99 -14.99 7.30 -5.76
N ASP A 100 -15.55 6.09 -5.70
CA ASP A 100 -15.28 5.12 -4.63
C ASP A 100 -13.76 4.92 -4.44
N GLY A 101 -13.27 5.19 -3.23
CA GLY A 101 -11.86 4.96 -2.86
C GLY A 101 -10.91 6.16 -2.98
N CYS A 102 -11.38 7.37 -3.30
CA CYS A 102 -10.52 8.58 -3.31
C CYS A 102 -11.03 9.68 -2.38
N ALA A 103 -10.18 10.09 -1.41
CA ALA A 103 -10.49 11.15 -0.44
C ALA A 103 -10.51 12.58 -1.02
N GLY A 104 -10.32 12.75 -2.33
CA GLY A 104 -10.37 14.04 -3.01
C GLY A 104 -9.06 14.85 -2.93
N GLU A 105 -8.42 14.97 -1.77
CA GLU A 105 -7.17 15.73 -1.64
C GLU A 105 -5.94 14.83 -1.43
N HIS A 106 -4.85 15.14 -2.12
CA HIS A 106 -3.61 14.38 -2.09
C HIS A 106 -2.37 15.24 -1.92
N CYS A 107 -1.36 14.70 -1.22
CA CYS A 107 -0.05 15.31 -1.09
C CYS A 107 0.79 15.07 -2.36
N VAL A 108 1.49 16.11 -2.83
CA VAL A 108 2.40 16.00 -3.98
C VAL A 108 3.59 15.09 -3.66
N GLY A 109 4.11 15.15 -2.43
CA GLY A 109 5.24 14.32 -1.98
C GLY A 109 4.95 12.81 -1.95
N ASP A 110 3.69 12.40 -1.92
CA ASP A 110 3.28 10.99 -1.95
C ASP A 110 3.02 10.49 -3.39
N CYS A 111 3.15 11.37 -4.39
CA CYS A 111 3.12 10.96 -5.79
C CYS A 111 4.44 10.30 -6.18
N SER A 112 4.37 9.17 -6.88
CA SER A 112 5.56 8.42 -7.29
C SER A 112 5.57 8.16 -8.79
N THR A 113 6.75 8.23 -9.41
CA THR A 113 6.88 7.83 -10.82
C THR A 113 6.66 6.34 -10.93
N ASP A 114 5.85 5.90 -11.89
CA ASP A 114 5.59 4.48 -12.08
C ASP A 114 6.50 3.90 -13.17
N VAL A 115 7.55 3.17 -12.75
CA VAL A 115 8.56 2.62 -13.66
C VAL A 115 7.99 1.46 -14.48
N LEU A 116 7.18 0.60 -13.85
CA LEU A 116 6.56 -0.53 -14.53
C LEU A 116 5.57 -0.03 -15.58
N LEU A 117 4.66 0.85 -15.19
CA LEU A 117 3.65 1.37 -16.09
C LEU A 117 4.26 2.19 -17.24
N ALA A 118 5.36 2.94 -16.99
CA ALA A 118 6.09 3.59 -18.08
C ALA A 118 6.57 2.58 -19.14
N LYS A 119 7.08 1.42 -18.69
CA LYS A 119 7.50 0.34 -19.58
C LYS A 119 6.32 -0.31 -20.32
N LEU A 120 5.23 -0.59 -19.61
CA LEU A 120 4.01 -1.16 -20.22
C LEU A 120 3.44 -0.24 -21.29
N VAL A 121 3.28 1.07 -21.01
CA VAL A 121 2.77 2.04 -22.00
C VAL A 121 3.72 2.15 -23.21
N GLY A 122 5.03 2.01 -22.99
CA GLY A 122 6.02 1.91 -24.06
C GLY A 122 5.75 0.72 -25.00
N LEU A 123 5.48 -0.47 -24.45
CA LEU A 123 5.14 -1.67 -25.24
C LEU A 123 3.88 -1.48 -26.09
N PHE A 124 2.84 -0.82 -25.56
CA PHE A 124 1.67 -0.45 -26.34
C PHE A 124 2.06 0.43 -27.53
N GLY A 125 2.91 1.43 -27.32
CA GLY A 125 3.39 2.28 -28.41
C GLY A 125 4.21 1.52 -29.46
N GLU A 126 5.14 0.67 -29.03
CA GLU A 126 5.97 -0.13 -29.94
C GLU A 126 5.14 -1.09 -30.81
N LEU A 127 4.09 -1.68 -30.25
CA LEU A 127 3.27 -2.69 -30.93
C LEU A 127 2.08 -2.11 -31.70
N LEU A 128 1.55 -0.96 -31.28
CA LEU A 128 0.32 -0.37 -31.85
C LEU A 128 0.57 0.90 -32.66
N ALA A 129 1.63 1.68 -32.40
CA ALA A 129 1.90 2.92 -33.15
C ALA A 129 2.51 2.67 -34.55
N GLY A 130 3.02 1.46 -34.78
CA GLY A 130 3.78 1.10 -35.98
C GLY A 130 3.55 -0.34 -36.43
N ALA A 131 2.34 -0.89 -36.21
CA ALA A 131 1.97 -2.15 -36.84
C ALA A 131 2.15 -2.00 -38.37
N ASP A 132 3.12 -2.76 -38.88
CA ASP A 132 3.84 -2.53 -40.12
C ASP A 132 2.93 -2.25 -41.32
N ASN A 133 3.34 -1.29 -42.17
CA ASN A 133 2.85 -1.00 -43.52
C ASN A 133 2.97 -2.19 -44.51
N THR A 134 3.11 -3.42 -44.00
CA THR A 134 3.23 -4.65 -44.81
C THR A 134 1.87 -5.16 -45.30
N VAL A 135 0.76 -4.63 -44.75
CA VAL A 135 -0.53 -4.67 -45.44
C VAL A 135 -0.54 -3.49 -46.40
N ARG A 136 -0.48 -3.79 -47.71
CA ARG A 136 -0.64 -2.81 -48.80
C ARG A 136 -1.80 -1.86 -48.47
N PRO A 137 -1.77 -0.58 -48.90
CA PRO A 137 -2.93 0.29 -48.76
C PRO A 137 -4.12 -0.42 -49.42
N ARG A 138 -5.08 -0.87 -48.60
CA ARG A 138 -6.36 -1.35 -49.11
C ARG A 138 -6.96 -0.16 -49.83
N SER A 139 -7.27 -0.34 -51.11
CA SER A 139 -7.88 0.69 -51.93
C SER A 139 -9.19 1.15 -51.30
N GLY A 140 -9.21 2.38 -50.78
CA GLY A 140 -10.34 3.30 -50.80
C GLY A 140 -11.67 2.98 -50.09
N THR A 141 -11.99 1.76 -49.65
CA THR A 141 -13.34 1.44 -49.14
C THR A 141 -13.42 0.55 -47.90
N ASP A 142 -12.31 -0.02 -47.42
CA ASP A 142 -12.32 -0.98 -46.29
C ASP A 142 -11.74 -0.34 -45.03
N VAL A 143 -12.47 0.61 -44.44
CA VAL A 143 -12.04 1.30 -43.21
C VAL A 143 -13.05 1.06 -42.09
N ASN A 144 -12.57 0.53 -40.97
CA ASN A 144 -13.40 0.38 -39.78
C ASN A 144 -13.74 1.76 -39.22
N ILE A 145 -14.96 1.94 -38.72
CA ILE A 145 -15.40 3.21 -38.12
C ILE A 145 -15.70 2.97 -36.65
N VAL A 146 -15.18 3.83 -35.77
CA VAL A 146 -15.63 3.89 -34.37
C VAL A 146 -16.58 5.06 -34.20
N ARG A 147 -17.67 4.84 -33.47
CA ARG A 147 -18.58 5.88 -33.00
C ARG A 147 -18.62 5.88 -31.48
N TRP A 148 -18.71 7.05 -30.87
CA TRP A 148 -18.77 7.19 -29.41
C TRP A 148 -19.54 8.43 -29.02
N LYS A 149 -19.95 8.49 -27.75
CA LYS A 149 -20.44 9.70 -27.10
C LYS A 149 -19.51 10.12 -25.96
N ILE A 150 -19.45 11.42 -25.69
CA ILE A 150 -18.70 11.95 -24.55
C ILE A 150 -19.48 11.73 -23.25
N ASP A 151 -20.79 11.95 -23.29
CA ASP A 151 -21.77 11.61 -22.24
C ASP A 151 -23.14 11.33 -22.89
N GLU A 152 -24.15 11.01 -22.08
CA GLU A 152 -25.50 10.65 -22.58
C GLU A 152 -26.17 11.77 -23.40
N ASP A 153 -25.82 13.03 -23.13
CA ASP A 153 -26.44 14.24 -23.69
C ASP A 153 -25.77 14.73 -24.98
N HIS A 154 -24.59 14.20 -25.33
CA HIS A 154 -23.86 14.58 -26.55
C HIS A 154 -24.24 13.71 -27.77
N ASP A 155 -24.14 14.33 -28.95
CA ASP A 155 -24.25 13.64 -30.23
C ASP A 155 -23.07 12.67 -30.44
N PHE A 156 -23.28 11.66 -31.29
CA PHE A 156 -22.23 10.71 -31.65
C PHE A 156 -21.11 11.41 -32.44
N GLU A 157 -19.88 11.24 -31.97
CA GLU A 157 -18.67 11.48 -32.74
C GLU A 157 -18.26 10.20 -33.47
N SER A 158 -17.52 10.34 -34.57
CA SER A 158 -17.07 9.20 -35.37
C SER A 158 -15.68 9.42 -35.96
N ALA A 159 -14.92 8.34 -36.13
CA ALA A 159 -13.61 8.38 -36.74
C ALA A 159 -13.28 7.10 -37.50
N ASN A 160 -12.52 7.27 -38.57
CA ASN A 160 -11.98 6.19 -39.40
C ASN A 160 -10.74 5.57 -38.73
N LEU A 161 -10.69 4.24 -38.68
CA LEU A 161 -9.63 3.45 -38.07
C LEU A 161 -8.78 2.78 -39.16
N GLU A 162 -7.71 3.47 -39.58
CA GLU A 162 -6.85 3.02 -40.68
C GLU A 162 -5.92 1.86 -40.29
N GLN A 163 -5.68 1.63 -39.00
CA GLN A 163 -4.71 0.66 -38.47
C GLN A 163 -5.38 -0.53 -37.73
N GLY A 164 -6.55 -0.95 -38.21
CA GLY A 164 -7.39 -1.94 -37.52
C GLY A 164 -8.04 -1.35 -36.26
N LEU A 165 -8.87 -2.13 -35.57
CA LEU A 165 -9.64 -1.62 -34.44
C LEU A 165 -8.76 -1.16 -33.26
N LEU A 166 -7.83 -2.01 -32.81
CA LEU A 166 -6.98 -1.72 -31.65
C LEU A 166 -5.91 -0.64 -31.95
N GLY A 167 -5.20 -0.78 -33.07
CA GLY A 167 -4.21 0.22 -33.51
C GLY A 167 -4.84 1.57 -33.83
N GLY A 168 -5.99 1.58 -34.49
CA GLY A 168 -6.72 2.81 -34.81
C GLY A 168 -7.19 3.57 -33.56
N VAL A 169 -7.78 2.87 -32.58
CA VAL A 169 -8.19 3.52 -31.32
C VAL A 169 -6.96 4.03 -30.55
N TYR A 170 -5.85 3.27 -30.54
CA TYR A 170 -4.59 3.75 -29.95
C TYR A 170 -4.09 5.03 -30.63
N GLN A 171 -4.20 5.13 -31.97
CA GLN A 171 -3.80 6.31 -32.72
C GLN A 171 -4.67 7.53 -32.40
N LEU A 172 -5.99 7.36 -32.30
CA LEU A 172 -6.91 8.43 -31.90
C LEU A 172 -6.62 8.92 -30.47
N ALA A 173 -6.43 7.99 -29.53
CA ALA A 173 -6.03 8.31 -28.17
C ALA A 173 -4.67 9.03 -28.15
N SER A 174 -3.70 8.56 -28.93
CA SER A 174 -2.37 9.18 -29.05
C SER A 174 -2.43 10.61 -29.60
N ALA A 175 -3.37 10.90 -30.50
CA ALA A 175 -3.67 12.23 -31.00
C ALA A 175 -4.42 13.11 -29.98
N GLY A 176 -5.00 12.51 -28.93
CA GLY A 176 -5.83 13.19 -27.93
C GLY A 176 -7.25 13.45 -28.43
N HIS A 177 -7.71 12.73 -29.45
CA HIS A 177 -9.02 12.89 -30.08
C HIS A 177 -10.03 11.82 -29.64
N PHE A 178 -9.69 11.02 -28.62
CA PHE A 178 -10.55 9.98 -28.08
C PHE A 178 -10.56 10.10 -26.56
N PRO A 179 -11.59 10.72 -25.95
CA PRO A 179 -11.64 10.92 -24.51
C PRO A 179 -11.57 9.59 -23.73
N ARG A 180 -11.00 9.62 -22.52
CA ARG A 180 -10.81 8.41 -21.71
C ARG A 180 -12.12 7.78 -21.24
N ASP A 181 -13.08 8.63 -20.86
CA ASP A 181 -14.31 8.22 -20.19
C ASP A 181 -15.53 8.33 -21.12
N VAL A 182 -15.31 8.09 -22.43
CA VAL A 182 -16.39 8.00 -23.43
C VAL A 182 -17.39 6.89 -23.08
N VAL A 183 -18.64 7.10 -23.50
CA VAL A 183 -19.77 6.17 -23.36
C VAL A 183 -20.30 5.77 -24.74
N ASP A 184 -21.12 4.72 -24.78
CA ASP A 184 -21.79 4.24 -26.00
C ASP A 184 -20.86 4.03 -27.21
N VAL A 185 -19.74 3.34 -26.98
CA VAL A 185 -18.75 3.08 -28.05
C VAL A 185 -19.22 1.92 -28.94
N THR A 186 -19.37 2.16 -30.23
CA THR A 186 -19.73 1.15 -31.24
C THR A 186 -18.72 1.12 -32.38
N TYR A 187 -18.60 -0.04 -33.01
CA TYR A 187 -17.70 -0.28 -34.13
C TYR A 187 -18.52 -0.75 -35.33
N GLU A 188 -18.25 -0.16 -36.49
CA GLU A 188 -18.78 -0.60 -37.77
C GLU A 188 -17.63 -1.12 -38.62
N ALA A 189 -17.68 -2.41 -38.96
CA ALA A 189 -16.75 -3.05 -39.88
C ALA A 189 -17.21 -2.80 -41.33
N SER A 190 -16.27 -2.72 -42.27
CA SER A 190 -16.65 -2.64 -43.69
C SER A 190 -17.27 -3.96 -44.15
N GLU A 191 -18.44 -3.89 -44.80
CA GLU A 191 -19.14 -5.07 -45.34
C GLU A 191 -18.25 -5.84 -46.32
N GLY A 192 -17.89 -7.09 -45.97
CA GLY A 192 -17.09 -7.95 -46.85
C GLY A 192 -16.23 -9.04 -46.20
N LEU A 193 -16.27 -9.23 -44.88
CA LEU A 193 -15.51 -10.29 -44.20
C LEU A 193 -16.46 -11.11 -43.31
N ASP A 194 -16.89 -12.26 -43.82
CA ASP A 194 -17.34 -13.35 -42.97
C ASP A 194 -16.17 -13.76 -42.06
N GLU A 195 -16.43 -13.83 -40.75
CA GLU A 195 -15.52 -14.04 -39.61
C GLU A 195 -14.70 -12.81 -39.12
N PRO A 196 -14.62 -12.59 -37.77
CA PRO A 196 -13.72 -11.60 -37.19
C PRO A 196 -12.30 -11.92 -37.64
N THR A 197 -11.75 -11.11 -38.52
CA THR A 197 -10.47 -11.39 -39.17
C THR A 197 -9.36 -11.60 -38.13
N ASN A 198 -8.82 -12.83 -38.11
CA ASN A 198 -7.57 -13.32 -37.52
C ASN A 198 -6.49 -12.27 -37.11
N PRO A 199 -6.13 -11.23 -37.92
CA PRO A 199 -5.17 -10.19 -37.55
C PRO A 199 -5.38 -9.44 -36.22
N GLU A 200 -6.61 -9.13 -35.81
CA GLU A 200 -6.83 -8.34 -34.57
C GLU A 200 -6.62 -9.18 -33.30
N LEU A 201 -7.03 -10.44 -33.36
CA LEU A 201 -6.72 -11.44 -32.34
C LEU A 201 -5.20 -11.66 -32.26
N VAL A 202 -4.50 -11.74 -33.40
CA VAL A 202 -3.04 -11.86 -33.43
C VAL A 202 -2.35 -10.63 -32.82
N GLN A 203 -2.82 -9.41 -33.11
CA GLN A 203 -2.24 -8.19 -32.54
C GLN A 203 -2.46 -8.12 -31.02
N THR A 204 -3.67 -8.46 -30.56
CA THR A 204 -4.02 -8.50 -29.13
C THR A 204 -3.23 -9.58 -28.39
N GLN A 205 -3.08 -10.78 -28.98
CA GLN A 205 -2.27 -11.85 -28.43
C GLN A 205 -0.79 -11.45 -28.34
N LYS A 206 -0.25 -10.82 -29.39
CA LYS A 206 1.13 -10.33 -29.39
C LYS A 206 1.34 -9.28 -28.28
N LEU A 207 0.39 -8.39 -28.08
CA LEU A 207 0.42 -7.44 -26.97
C LEU A 207 0.40 -8.16 -25.62
N GLN A 208 -0.52 -9.10 -25.42
CA GLN A 208 -0.64 -9.91 -24.21
C GLN A 208 0.68 -10.63 -23.88
N ASP A 209 1.30 -11.29 -24.85
CA ASP A 209 2.55 -12.03 -24.66
C ASP A 209 3.71 -11.13 -24.20
N ASN A 210 3.82 -9.92 -24.79
CA ASN A 210 4.85 -8.96 -24.41
C ASN A 210 4.57 -8.33 -23.03
N LEU A 211 3.31 -8.05 -22.70
CA LEU A 211 2.94 -7.57 -21.37
C LEU A 211 3.22 -8.61 -20.29
N ARG A 212 2.97 -9.90 -20.56
CA ARG A 212 3.18 -10.99 -19.60
C ARG A 212 4.61 -11.03 -19.09
N ALA A 213 5.61 -10.78 -19.94
CA ALA A 213 7.02 -10.80 -19.58
C ALA A 213 7.42 -9.74 -18.54
N GLU A 214 6.62 -8.69 -18.39
CA GLU A 214 6.90 -7.55 -17.52
C GLU A 214 6.10 -7.55 -16.21
N LEU A 215 5.08 -8.40 -16.11
CA LEU A 215 4.11 -8.38 -15.01
C LEU A 215 4.43 -9.37 -13.89
N ASP A 216 5.65 -9.92 -13.84
CA ASP A 216 6.11 -10.75 -12.73
C ASP A 216 6.73 -9.92 -11.60
N CYS A 217 6.32 -10.21 -10.37
CA CYS A 217 6.88 -9.62 -9.16
C CYS A 217 8.32 -10.06 -8.95
N GLN A 218 9.24 -9.10 -8.77
CA GLN A 218 10.68 -9.38 -8.60
C GLN A 218 11.06 -9.99 -7.24
N VAL A 219 10.08 -10.29 -6.38
CA VAL A 219 10.29 -10.95 -5.08
C VAL A 219 9.83 -12.40 -5.12
N CYS A 220 8.62 -12.67 -5.62
CA CYS A 220 8.08 -14.04 -5.69
C CYS A 220 8.20 -14.68 -7.08
N TYR A 221 8.67 -13.92 -8.09
CA TYR A 221 8.84 -14.37 -9.48
C TYR A 221 7.57 -14.96 -10.11
N ALA A 222 6.41 -14.48 -9.68
CA ALA A 222 5.10 -14.84 -10.20
C ALA A 222 4.33 -13.57 -10.57
N LEU A 223 3.25 -13.75 -11.34
CA LEU A 223 2.38 -12.66 -11.79
C LEU A 223 1.97 -11.77 -10.60
N LEU A 224 2.06 -10.45 -10.80
CA LEU A 224 1.71 -9.45 -9.80
C LEU A 224 0.30 -9.68 -9.28
N LEU A 225 0.15 -9.70 -7.96
CA LEU A 225 -1.13 -9.82 -7.26
C LEU A 225 -1.21 -8.67 -6.27
N ASP A 226 -2.29 -7.89 -6.33
CA ASP A 226 -2.49 -6.66 -5.57
C ASP A 226 -1.25 -5.75 -5.64
N PRO A 227 -0.90 -5.26 -6.85
CA PRO A 227 0.35 -4.57 -7.11
C PRO A 227 0.45 -3.24 -6.35
N ILE A 228 1.55 -3.01 -5.63
CA ILE A 228 1.85 -1.75 -4.95
C ILE A 228 3.09 -1.12 -5.59
N THR A 229 2.96 0.12 -6.06
CA THR A 229 4.08 0.94 -6.56
C THR A 229 4.67 1.77 -5.42
N THR A 230 5.90 1.44 -5.04
CA THR A 230 6.65 2.10 -3.97
C THR A 230 7.06 3.54 -4.32
N ALA A 231 7.43 4.36 -3.33
CA ALA A 231 7.89 5.75 -3.56
C ALA A 231 9.08 5.87 -4.54
N CYS A 232 9.90 4.82 -4.63
CA CYS A 232 11.02 4.77 -5.57
C CYS A 232 10.61 4.42 -7.02
N GLY A 233 9.34 4.03 -7.21
CA GLY A 233 8.69 3.76 -8.50
C GLY A 233 8.65 2.30 -8.94
N HIS A 234 9.14 1.38 -8.12
CA HIS A 234 9.08 -0.06 -8.41
C HIS A 234 7.81 -0.69 -7.84
N THR A 235 7.29 -1.69 -8.56
CA THR A 235 6.02 -2.36 -8.27
C THR A 235 6.23 -3.82 -7.86
N PHE A 236 5.48 -4.26 -6.85
CA PHE A 236 5.57 -5.61 -6.27
C PHE A 236 4.18 -6.05 -5.78
N CYS A 237 3.97 -7.33 -5.48
CA CYS A 237 2.77 -7.76 -4.77
C CYS A 237 2.72 -7.15 -3.36
N GLN A 238 1.54 -6.75 -2.87
CA GLN A 238 1.36 -6.23 -1.51
C GLN A 238 1.98 -7.15 -0.43
N LYS A 239 1.65 -8.44 -0.46
CA LYS A 239 2.22 -9.43 0.48
C LYS A 239 3.73 -9.57 0.38
N CYS A 240 4.31 -9.41 -0.82
CA CYS A 240 5.75 -9.51 -1.01
C CYS A 240 6.50 -8.33 -0.38
N VAL A 241 5.98 -7.11 -0.55
CA VAL A 241 6.56 -5.92 0.08
C VAL A 241 6.41 -5.97 1.60
N ALA A 242 5.25 -6.40 2.10
CA ALA A 242 5.03 -6.58 3.53
C ALA A 242 6.11 -7.49 4.16
N ARG A 243 6.39 -8.64 3.52
CA ARG A 243 7.47 -9.56 3.95
C ARG A 243 8.86 -8.92 3.87
N VAL A 244 9.14 -8.11 2.85
CA VAL A 244 10.43 -7.40 2.76
C VAL A 244 10.60 -6.43 3.93
N LEU A 245 9.54 -5.70 4.28
CA LEU A 245 9.54 -4.72 5.38
C LEU A 245 9.71 -5.36 6.77
N ASP A 246 9.53 -6.68 6.92
CA ASP A 246 9.88 -7.41 8.15
C ASP A 246 11.38 -7.49 8.41
N HIS A 247 12.20 -7.32 7.38
CA HIS A 247 13.64 -7.54 7.46
C HIS A 247 14.44 -6.30 7.07
N ALA A 248 13.95 -5.49 6.13
CA ALA A 248 14.64 -4.29 5.66
C ALA A 248 13.66 -3.21 5.16
N ASP A 249 13.99 -1.95 5.40
CA ASP A 249 13.25 -0.79 4.89
C ASP A 249 13.67 -0.39 3.46
N LEU A 250 14.30 -1.29 2.70
CA LEU A 250 14.93 -1.01 1.40
C LEU A 250 14.23 -1.71 0.24
N CYS A 251 14.13 -1.03 -0.90
CA CYS A 251 13.61 -1.60 -2.14
C CYS A 251 14.49 -2.77 -2.63
N PRO A 252 13.91 -3.95 -2.93
CA PRO A 252 14.65 -5.10 -3.47
C PRO A 252 15.40 -4.81 -4.77
N ILE A 253 14.90 -3.88 -5.59
CA ILE A 253 15.47 -3.56 -6.90
C ILE A 253 16.54 -2.47 -6.80
N CYS A 254 16.20 -1.29 -6.25
CA CYS A 254 17.08 -0.13 -6.27
C CYS A 254 17.73 0.23 -4.94
N ARG A 255 17.41 -0.51 -3.86
CA ARG A 255 17.96 -0.33 -2.50
C ARG A 255 17.70 1.06 -1.88
N ARG A 256 16.82 1.88 -2.46
CA ARG A 256 16.31 3.11 -1.83
C ARG A 256 15.35 2.76 -0.70
N LYS A 257 15.30 3.60 0.32
CA LYS A 257 14.34 3.46 1.42
C LYS A 257 12.91 3.55 0.91
N LEU A 258 12.06 2.67 1.42
CA LEU A 258 10.69 2.52 0.97
C LEU A 258 9.73 3.54 1.61
N GLY A 259 10.00 3.98 2.84
CA GLY A 259 9.23 5.06 3.48
C GLY A 259 7.74 4.74 3.70
N MET A 260 7.39 3.45 3.78
CA MET A 260 6.00 2.97 3.96
C MET A 260 5.79 2.53 5.42
N PRO A 261 5.21 3.37 6.29
CA PRO A 261 5.00 3.03 7.70
C PRO A 261 3.84 2.03 7.90
N SER A 262 2.90 1.94 6.96
CA SER A 262 1.83 0.95 6.96
C SER A 262 1.55 0.45 5.54
N ILE A 263 1.95 -0.79 5.26
CA ILE A 263 1.73 -1.42 3.96
C ILE A 263 0.24 -1.68 3.67
N GLN A 264 -0.58 -1.79 4.72
CA GLN A 264 -2.02 -2.00 4.60
C GLN A 264 -2.75 -0.72 4.16
N ALA A 265 -2.16 0.45 4.45
CA ALA A 265 -2.67 1.75 4.02
C ALA A 265 -2.19 2.14 2.60
N GLU A 266 -1.23 1.42 2.03
CA GLU A 266 -0.73 1.70 0.68
C GLU A 266 -1.74 1.27 -0.39
N PRO A 267 -2.09 2.15 -1.34
CA PRO A 267 -3.08 1.86 -2.36
C PRO A 267 -2.55 0.84 -3.37
N ILE A 268 -3.45 -0.01 -3.86
CA ILE A 268 -3.18 -0.84 -5.04
C ILE A 268 -3.01 0.08 -6.25
N ASN A 269 -2.04 -0.24 -7.10
CA ASN A 269 -1.91 0.38 -8.41
C ASN A 269 -3.05 -0.09 -9.31
N HIS A 270 -4.09 0.73 -9.43
CA HIS A 270 -5.30 0.36 -10.15
C HIS A 270 -5.05 0.07 -11.62
N THR A 271 -4.17 0.83 -12.28
CA THR A 271 -3.87 0.62 -13.71
C THR A 271 -3.18 -0.72 -13.94
N VAL A 272 -2.16 -1.05 -13.15
CA VAL A 272 -1.45 -2.33 -13.28
C VAL A 272 -2.35 -3.50 -12.89
N ALA A 273 -3.16 -3.35 -11.83
CA ALA A 273 -4.13 -4.37 -11.42
C ALA A 273 -5.15 -4.64 -12.53
N GLN A 274 -5.71 -3.59 -13.14
CA GLN A 274 -6.66 -3.72 -14.25
C GLN A 274 -6.03 -4.36 -15.50
N LEU A 275 -4.77 -4.04 -15.82
CA LEU A 275 -4.05 -4.69 -16.92
C LEU A 275 -3.85 -6.18 -16.65
N VAL A 276 -3.47 -6.52 -15.42
CA VAL A 276 -3.28 -7.92 -15.00
C VAL A 276 -4.61 -8.69 -15.03
N ASP A 277 -5.68 -8.12 -14.48
CA ASP A 277 -7.00 -8.74 -14.45
C ASP A 277 -7.60 -8.89 -15.87
N LEU A 278 -7.42 -7.89 -16.75
CA LEU A 278 -7.95 -7.91 -18.12
C LEU A 278 -7.28 -8.98 -18.98
N PHE A 279 -5.95 -9.09 -18.92
CA PHE A 279 -5.20 -9.99 -19.81
C PHE A 279 -4.91 -11.36 -19.20
N PHE A 280 -5.02 -11.55 -17.89
CA PHE A 280 -4.56 -12.78 -17.21
C PHE A 280 -5.51 -13.24 -16.09
N SER A 281 -6.82 -12.99 -16.21
CA SER A 281 -7.84 -13.33 -15.21
C SER A 281 -7.69 -14.71 -14.59
N ASP A 282 -7.49 -15.75 -15.41
CA ASP A 282 -7.45 -17.14 -14.97
C ASP A 282 -6.17 -17.45 -14.18
N GLN A 283 -5.04 -16.87 -14.60
CA GLN A 283 -3.77 -16.97 -13.89
C GLN A 283 -3.85 -16.24 -12.54
N VAL A 284 -4.51 -15.07 -12.50
CA VAL A 284 -4.74 -14.30 -11.27
C VAL A 284 -5.65 -15.06 -10.32
N ALA A 285 -6.75 -15.64 -10.81
CA ALA A 285 -7.66 -16.46 -10.01
C ALA A 285 -6.92 -17.66 -9.37
N THR A 286 -6.18 -18.41 -10.18
CA THR A 286 -5.33 -19.52 -9.71
C THR A 286 -4.31 -19.06 -8.66
N ARG A 287 -3.69 -17.89 -8.90
CA ARG A 287 -2.72 -17.31 -7.98
C ARG A 287 -3.37 -16.92 -6.65
N ARG A 288 -4.56 -16.32 -6.67
CA ARG A 288 -5.34 -15.97 -5.46
C ARG A 288 -5.67 -17.21 -4.63
N GLU A 289 -6.10 -18.30 -5.27
CA GLU A 289 -6.36 -19.57 -4.61
C GLU A 289 -5.10 -20.15 -3.95
N THR A 290 -3.97 -20.17 -4.67
CA THR A 290 -2.69 -20.65 -4.14
C THR A 290 -2.26 -19.85 -2.91
N VAL A 291 -2.39 -18.52 -2.96
CA VAL A 291 -2.06 -17.64 -1.84
C VAL A 291 -2.99 -17.88 -0.65
N ALA A 292 -4.28 -18.11 -0.88
CA ALA A 292 -5.24 -18.41 0.17
C ALA A 292 -4.96 -19.77 0.84
N GLN A 293 -4.47 -20.75 0.08
CA GLN A 293 -4.05 -22.04 0.61
C GLN A 293 -2.73 -21.96 1.40
N ASP A 294 -1.74 -21.19 0.94
CA ASP A 294 -0.49 -20.96 1.68
C ASP A 294 -0.75 -20.32 3.05
N ASP A 295 -1.74 -19.41 3.14
CA ASP A 295 -2.18 -18.83 4.41
C ASP A 295 -2.75 -19.90 5.37
N THR A 296 -3.02 -21.15 4.96
CA THR A 296 -3.49 -22.21 5.89
C THR A 296 -2.36 -23.03 6.52
N THR A 297 -1.12 -22.89 6.06
CA THR A 297 0.04 -23.57 6.66
C THR A 297 0.41 -22.94 8.02
N PRO A 298 0.90 -23.72 9.01
CA PRO A 298 1.26 -23.21 10.33
C PRO A 298 2.50 -22.33 10.23
N ASP A 299 2.26 -21.06 9.98
CA ASP A 299 3.24 -20.01 9.94
C ASP A 299 3.80 -19.76 11.35
N TYR A 300 5.14 -19.76 11.50
CA TYR A 300 5.77 -19.33 12.75
C TYR A 300 5.46 -17.86 13.08
N GLU A 301 4.96 -17.08 12.11
CA GLU A 301 4.41 -15.73 12.34
C GLU A 301 2.98 -15.75 12.90
N LYS A 302 2.20 -16.84 12.69
CA LYS A 302 0.87 -17.00 13.31
C LYS A 302 0.92 -17.51 14.74
N ASN A 303 1.99 -18.21 15.11
CA ASN A 303 2.21 -18.80 16.43
C ASN A 303 3.58 -18.36 16.97
N LEU A 304 3.64 -17.12 17.45
CA LEU A 304 4.87 -16.47 17.88
C LEU A 304 5.29 -16.95 19.29
N PRO A 305 6.48 -17.55 19.48
CA PRO A 305 6.99 -17.88 20.80
C PRO A 305 7.27 -16.63 21.63
N LEU A 306 6.80 -16.58 22.88
CA LEU A 306 6.91 -15.43 23.75
C LEU A 306 7.97 -15.61 24.85
N PHE A 307 8.90 -14.67 24.90
CA PHE A 307 9.79 -14.43 26.03
C PHE A 307 9.14 -13.41 26.97
N VAL A 308 8.73 -13.85 28.15
CA VAL A 308 8.08 -12.98 29.15
C VAL A 308 9.14 -12.47 30.12
N CYS A 309 9.53 -11.20 30.02
CA CYS A 309 10.59 -10.66 30.89
C CYS A 309 10.48 -9.14 31.08
N THR A 310 10.89 -8.37 30.08
CA THR A 310 11.08 -6.91 30.15
C THR A 310 10.56 -6.26 28.87
N LEU A 311 10.46 -4.93 28.82
CA LEU A 311 10.15 -4.26 27.56
C LEU A 311 11.33 -4.33 26.60
N ALA A 312 11.00 -4.46 25.33
CA ALA A 312 11.90 -4.19 24.22
C ALA A 312 11.18 -3.25 23.26
N PHE A 313 11.94 -2.47 22.50
CA PHE A 313 11.40 -1.48 21.58
C PHE A 313 11.86 -1.73 20.14
N PRO A 314 11.07 -1.34 19.13
CA PRO A 314 11.47 -1.43 17.73
C PRO A 314 12.80 -0.72 17.47
N THR A 315 13.59 -1.28 16.56
CA THR A 315 14.94 -0.84 16.16
C THR A 315 16.00 -0.87 17.25
N MET A 316 15.65 -1.23 18.49
CA MET A 316 16.56 -1.21 19.63
C MET A 316 17.15 -2.61 19.88
N PRO A 317 18.46 -2.71 20.14
CA PRO A 317 19.08 -3.97 20.51
C PRO A 317 18.66 -4.38 21.92
N THR A 318 18.49 -5.69 22.08
CA THR A 318 18.13 -6.38 23.32
C THR A 318 19.17 -7.46 23.58
N PHE A 319 19.77 -7.43 24.77
CA PHE A 319 20.83 -8.35 25.18
C PHE A 319 20.29 -9.29 26.26
N LEU A 320 20.25 -10.59 25.97
CA LEU A 320 19.66 -11.60 26.85
C LEU A 320 20.69 -12.64 27.25
N HIS A 321 20.71 -12.97 28.54
CA HIS A 321 21.35 -14.16 29.06
C HIS A 321 20.27 -15.16 29.44
N VAL A 322 20.14 -16.21 28.63
CA VAL A 322 19.05 -17.18 28.72
C VAL A 322 19.52 -18.40 29.50
N PHE A 323 19.01 -18.55 30.72
CA PHE A 323 19.37 -19.64 31.62
C PHE A 323 18.18 -20.51 32.06
N GLU A 324 16.95 -19.99 31.99
CA GLU A 324 15.75 -20.76 32.34
C GLU A 324 15.51 -21.91 31.34
N PRO A 325 15.28 -23.16 31.80
CA PRO A 325 15.12 -24.33 30.94
C PRO A 325 14.08 -24.17 29.82
N ARG A 326 12.91 -23.58 30.13
CA ARG A 326 11.84 -23.32 29.14
C ARG A 326 12.30 -22.41 28.00
N TYR A 327 13.05 -21.35 28.32
CA TYR A 327 13.51 -20.38 27.31
C TYR A 327 14.75 -20.88 26.57
N ARG A 328 15.57 -21.73 27.20
CA ARG A 328 16.67 -22.44 26.51
C ARG A 328 16.11 -23.32 25.38
N LEU A 329 15.04 -24.08 25.66
CA LEU A 329 14.32 -24.87 24.67
C LEU A 329 13.70 -23.97 23.58
N MET A 330 13.02 -22.90 24.00
CA MET A 330 12.38 -21.95 23.08
C MET A 330 13.39 -21.35 22.09
N ILE A 331 14.49 -20.76 22.58
CA ILE A 331 15.50 -20.14 21.72
C ILE A 331 16.16 -21.16 20.80
N ARG A 332 16.43 -22.37 21.30
CA ARG A 332 16.95 -23.45 20.47
C ARG A 332 16.00 -23.77 19.31
N ARG A 333 14.69 -23.87 19.56
CA ARG A 333 13.68 -24.09 18.50
C ARG A 333 13.59 -22.93 17.51
N VAL A 334 13.67 -21.69 18.00
CA VAL A 334 13.66 -20.47 17.17
C VAL A 334 14.86 -20.44 16.21
N ILE A 335 16.03 -20.91 16.66
CA ILE A 335 17.26 -20.97 15.84
C ILE A 335 17.30 -22.18 14.91
N GLU A 336 16.98 -23.38 15.41
CA GLU A 336 17.12 -24.63 14.63
C GLU A 336 16.00 -24.81 13.60
N ASN A 337 14.77 -24.43 13.95
CA ASN A 337 13.57 -24.73 13.17
C ASN A 337 12.73 -23.49 12.81
N GLY A 338 13.08 -22.33 13.36
CA GLY A 338 12.35 -21.08 13.16
C GLY A 338 13.06 -20.14 12.17
N ASN A 339 12.53 -18.93 12.07
CA ASN A 339 13.10 -17.83 11.28
C ASN A 339 13.97 -16.87 12.12
N GLY A 340 14.43 -17.30 13.30
CA GLY A 340 15.18 -16.45 14.23
C GLY A 340 14.34 -15.38 14.94
N LYS A 341 13.01 -15.37 14.78
CA LYS A 341 12.10 -14.40 15.40
C LYS A 341 11.45 -14.95 16.67
N PHE A 342 11.25 -14.10 17.67
CA PHE A 342 10.46 -14.39 18.87
C PHE A 342 9.85 -13.10 19.43
N GLY A 343 8.74 -13.20 20.16
CA GLY A 343 8.08 -12.05 20.78
C GLY A 343 8.64 -11.78 22.18
N MET A 344 9.00 -10.53 22.47
CA MET A 344 9.32 -10.07 23.83
C MET A 344 8.12 -9.33 24.42
N VAL A 345 7.69 -9.75 25.61
CA VAL A 345 6.56 -9.14 26.32
C VAL A 345 6.92 -8.88 27.78
N MET A 346 6.44 -7.75 28.31
CA MET A 346 6.65 -7.39 29.71
C MET A 346 5.79 -8.26 30.63
N TYR A 347 6.34 -8.68 31.76
CA TYR A 347 5.59 -9.40 32.80
C TYR A 347 4.55 -8.49 33.48
N ASN A 348 3.31 -8.95 33.63
CA ASN A 348 2.20 -8.20 34.23
C ASN A 348 2.25 -8.26 35.76
N ARG A 349 3.24 -7.57 36.36
CA ARG A 349 3.49 -7.58 37.82
C ARG A 349 2.29 -7.18 38.67
N ARG A 350 1.45 -6.29 38.16
CA ARG A 350 0.34 -5.68 38.90
C ARG A 350 -1.02 -6.33 38.61
N GLY A 351 -1.05 -7.39 37.81
CA GLY A 351 -2.30 -8.05 37.41
C GLY A 351 -3.30 -7.08 36.76
N ARG A 352 -2.82 -6.14 35.93
CA ARG A 352 -3.70 -5.19 35.24
C ARG A 352 -4.66 -5.97 34.34
N LEU A 353 -5.95 -5.62 34.41
CA LEU A 353 -6.95 -6.09 33.46
C LEU A 353 -6.65 -5.49 32.08
N GLN A 354 -6.75 -6.31 31.03
CA GLN A 354 -6.41 -5.92 29.66
C GLN A 354 -7.60 -6.25 28.76
N LEU A 355 -8.18 -5.22 28.15
CA LEU A 355 -9.41 -5.34 27.38
C LEU A 355 -9.20 -6.25 26.15
N GLY A 356 -10.05 -7.27 25.97
CA GLY A 356 -9.95 -8.20 24.85
C GLY A 356 -8.73 -9.12 24.88
N HIS A 357 -8.18 -9.40 26.06
CA HIS A 357 -7.12 -10.39 26.28
C HIS A 357 -7.62 -11.55 27.14
N VAL A 358 -6.94 -12.70 27.05
CA VAL A 358 -7.17 -13.85 27.95
C VAL A 358 -6.99 -13.42 29.40
N ASP A 359 -8.02 -13.62 30.22
CA ASP A 359 -8.00 -13.40 31.67
C ASP A 359 -6.84 -14.21 32.32
N ASP A 360 -6.18 -13.65 33.33
CA ASP A 360 -5.05 -14.25 34.09
C ASP A 360 -3.69 -14.45 33.39
N ALA A 361 -3.47 -13.88 32.20
CA ALA A 361 -2.16 -13.97 31.55
C ALA A 361 -1.05 -13.25 32.36
N PRO A 362 0.14 -13.88 32.55
CA PRO A 362 1.23 -13.30 33.34
C PRO A 362 2.00 -12.18 32.61
N PHE A 363 1.53 -11.71 31.46
CA PHE A 363 2.21 -10.73 30.63
C PHE A 363 1.29 -9.65 30.10
N MET A 364 1.89 -8.56 29.67
CA MET A 364 1.23 -7.45 29.03
C MET A 364 0.89 -7.79 27.56
N GLN A 365 -0.23 -7.28 27.05
CA GLN A 365 -0.83 -7.63 25.76
C GLN A 365 -0.02 -7.14 24.55
N TYR A 366 0.66 -6.00 24.68
CA TYR A 366 1.52 -5.45 23.62
C TYR A 366 2.98 -5.87 23.84
N GLY A 367 3.63 -6.24 22.74
CA GLY A 367 5.03 -6.67 22.75
C GLY A 367 5.78 -6.22 21.51
N THR A 368 7.05 -6.60 21.45
CA THR A 368 7.94 -6.30 20.32
C THR A 368 8.50 -7.60 19.77
N LEU A 369 8.36 -7.78 18.45
CA LEU A 369 8.97 -8.87 17.70
C LEU A 369 10.48 -8.63 17.64
N LEU A 370 11.26 -9.59 18.12
CA LEU A 370 12.72 -9.53 18.13
C LEU A 370 13.29 -10.50 17.09
N MET A 371 14.29 -10.05 16.35
CA MET A 371 15.10 -10.88 15.45
C MET A 371 16.45 -11.17 16.09
N ILE A 372 16.83 -12.44 16.21
CA ILE A 372 18.15 -12.81 16.73
C ILE A 372 19.23 -12.46 15.70
N GLU A 373 20.15 -11.57 16.08
CA GLU A 373 21.32 -11.21 15.27
C GLU A 373 22.54 -12.07 15.63
N ARG A 374 22.71 -12.37 16.92
CA ARG A 374 23.83 -13.16 17.42
C ARG A 374 23.35 -14.13 18.49
N TYR A 375 23.76 -15.38 18.36
CA TYR A 375 23.47 -16.47 19.29
C TYR A 375 24.78 -17.18 19.67
N GLU A 376 25.03 -17.30 20.97
CA GLU A 376 26.21 -17.99 21.52
C GLU A 376 25.77 -18.96 22.62
N LEU A 377 25.92 -20.27 22.35
CA LEU A 377 25.63 -21.34 23.31
C LEU A 377 26.83 -21.58 24.23
N LEU A 378 26.61 -21.54 25.54
CA LEU A 378 27.62 -21.81 26.56
C LEU A 378 27.71 -23.31 26.88
N PRO A 379 28.84 -23.82 27.41
CA PRO A 379 29.04 -25.25 27.68
C PRO A 379 28.04 -25.88 28.67
N ASP A 380 27.42 -25.08 29.53
CA ASP A 380 26.38 -25.51 30.48
C ASP A 380 24.96 -25.48 29.88
N GLY A 381 24.87 -25.10 28.60
CA GLY A 381 23.65 -25.01 27.83
C GLY A 381 22.83 -23.73 28.07
N ARG A 382 23.37 -22.74 28.80
CA ARG A 382 22.86 -21.35 28.76
C ARG A 382 23.24 -20.70 27.43
N SER A 383 22.58 -19.60 27.06
CA SER A 383 22.95 -18.87 25.84
C SER A 383 22.97 -17.36 26.03
N LEU A 384 23.89 -16.70 25.34
CA LEU A 384 23.90 -15.26 25.13
C LEU A 384 23.23 -14.96 23.79
N VAL A 385 22.21 -14.10 23.82
CA VAL A 385 21.44 -13.71 22.65
C VAL A 385 21.50 -12.20 22.50
N VAL A 386 21.87 -11.74 21.31
CA VAL A 386 21.68 -10.35 20.88
C VAL A 386 20.59 -10.36 19.83
N ALA A 387 19.52 -9.62 20.09
CA ALA A 387 18.38 -9.52 19.20
C ALA A 387 17.95 -8.07 19.02
N THR A 388 17.42 -7.70 17.86
CA THR A 388 16.98 -6.34 17.57
C THR A 388 15.48 -6.31 17.40
N GLY A 389 14.83 -5.28 17.97
CA GLY A 389 13.41 -5.05 17.78
C GLY A 389 13.06 -4.74 16.33
N VAL A 390 12.06 -5.43 15.80
CA VAL A 390 11.61 -5.33 14.41
C VAL A 390 10.32 -4.53 14.35
N SER A 391 9.25 -5.08 14.90
CA SER A 391 7.90 -4.53 14.82
C SER A 391 7.17 -4.75 16.14
N ARG A 392 6.05 -4.03 16.31
CA ARG A 392 5.19 -4.17 17.49
C ARG A 392 4.06 -5.12 17.17
N PHE A 393 3.56 -5.80 18.19
CA PHE A 393 2.40 -6.66 18.04
C PHE A 393 1.48 -6.57 19.25
N LYS A 394 0.22 -6.93 19.01
CA LYS A 394 -0.82 -7.13 20.00
C LYS A 394 -1.15 -8.62 20.06
N ILE A 395 -1.21 -9.18 21.27
CA ILE A 395 -1.61 -10.58 21.48
C ILE A 395 -3.14 -10.67 21.40
N ILE A 396 -3.61 -11.57 20.53
CA ILE A 396 -5.03 -11.89 20.34
C ILE A 396 -5.41 -13.12 21.14
N ASP A 397 -4.55 -14.14 21.11
CA ASP A 397 -4.73 -15.39 21.85
C ASP A 397 -3.37 -15.98 22.21
N SER A 398 -3.32 -16.81 23.25
CA SER A 398 -2.07 -17.46 23.66
C SER A 398 -2.30 -18.81 24.33
N VAL A 399 -1.37 -19.72 24.11
CA VAL A 399 -1.35 -21.05 24.72
C VAL A 399 0.02 -21.34 25.31
N MET A 400 0.05 -22.08 26.41
CA MET A 400 1.32 -22.55 27.00
C MET A 400 1.75 -23.85 26.33
N VAL A 401 2.97 -23.87 25.80
CA VAL A 401 3.60 -25.02 25.12
C VAL A 401 4.95 -25.26 25.76
N ASP A 402 5.17 -26.46 26.32
CA ASP A 402 6.44 -26.86 26.93
C ASP A 402 7.03 -25.84 27.93
N GLY A 403 6.14 -25.17 28.67
CA GLY A 403 6.48 -24.22 29.74
C GLY A 403 6.74 -22.77 29.30
N TYR A 404 6.67 -22.45 28.00
CA TYR A 404 6.66 -21.08 27.49
C TYR A 404 5.36 -20.78 26.73
N TYR A 405 5.05 -19.52 26.46
CA TYR A 405 3.83 -19.14 25.75
C TYR A 405 4.08 -19.04 24.25
N VAL A 406 3.08 -19.42 23.48
CA VAL A 406 3.01 -19.21 22.04
C VAL A 406 1.72 -18.44 21.77
N ALA A 407 1.81 -17.35 21.02
CA ALA A 407 0.69 -16.44 20.83
C ALA A 407 0.33 -16.25 19.37
N LYS A 408 -0.98 -16.11 19.13
CA LYS A 408 -1.52 -15.50 17.92
C LYS A 408 -1.45 -14.00 18.09
N THR A 409 -0.77 -13.34 17.17
CA THR A 409 -0.49 -11.91 17.26
C THR A 409 -1.01 -11.15 16.05
N GLU A 410 -1.40 -9.91 16.27
CA GLU A 410 -1.69 -8.93 15.25
C GLU A 410 -0.59 -7.88 15.24
N ARG A 411 -0.07 -7.51 14.07
CA ARG A 411 0.96 -6.47 13.95
C ARG A 411 0.35 -5.10 14.22
N VAL A 412 1.07 -4.28 14.99
CA VAL A 412 0.69 -2.89 15.27
C VAL A 412 1.51 -1.96 14.38
N GLU A 413 0.89 -1.48 13.32
CA GLU A 413 1.49 -0.53 12.38
C GLU A 413 1.26 0.92 12.81
N ASP A 414 2.07 1.82 12.28
CA ASP A 414 1.79 3.26 12.39
C ASP A 414 0.65 3.66 11.46
N ILE A 415 -0.05 4.74 11.80
CA ILE A 415 -1.04 5.34 10.88
C ILE A 415 -0.35 5.83 9.59
N SER A 416 -1.14 6.09 8.55
CA SER A 416 -0.58 6.59 7.30
C SER A 416 0.06 7.97 7.49
N LEU A 417 1.03 8.32 6.64
CA LEU A 417 1.66 9.65 6.71
C LEU A 417 0.63 10.76 6.46
N ALA A 418 -0.36 10.53 5.59
CA ALA A 418 -1.45 11.47 5.39
C ALA A 418 -2.29 11.69 6.66
N ASP A 419 -2.49 10.64 7.47
CA ASP A 419 -3.18 10.75 8.75
C ASP A 419 -2.33 11.48 9.81
N GLU A 420 -1.01 11.25 9.86
CA GLU A 420 -0.10 12.01 10.73
C GLU A 420 -0.13 13.50 10.44
N GLU A 421 -0.06 13.87 9.16
CA GLU A 421 -0.11 15.25 8.71
C GLU A 421 -1.45 15.91 9.06
N ARG A 422 -2.55 15.16 8.91
CA ARG A 422 -3.88 15.62 9.28
C ARG A 422 -3.99 15.85 10.78
N LEU A 423 -3.48 14.92 11.60
CA LEU A 423 -3.46 15.06 13.06
C LEU A 423 -2.63 16.28 13.49
N GLU A 424 -1.44 16.47 12.93
CA GLU A 424 -0.62 17.65 13.23
C GLU A 424 -1.32 18.95 12.85
N ALA A 425 -1.90 19.02 11.65
CA ALA A 425 -2.60 20.21 11.18
C ALA A 425 -3.82 20.53 12.05
N LEU A 426 -4.58 19.52 12.48
CA LEU A 426 -5.72 19.68 13.37
C LEU A 426 -5.29 20.25 14.73
N GLU A 427 -4.30 19.63 15.39
CA GLU A 427 -3.89 19.97 16.75
C GLU A 427 -3.09 21.28 16.85
N THR A 428 -2.33 21.62 15.81
CA THR A 428 -1.54 22.88 15.77
C THR A 428 -2.35 24.07 15.28
N SER A 429 -3.55 23.84 14.73
CA SER A 429 -4.46 24.92 14.36
C SER A 429 -5.04 25.61 15.60
N SER A 430 -5.19 26.94 15.55
CA SER A 430 -5.66 27.76 16.68
C SER A 430 -7.12 27.51 17.12
N ASN A 431 -7.80 26.51 16.54
CA ASN A 431 -9.22 26.22 16.67
C ASN A 431 -9.54 24.79 17.16
N GLY A 432 -8.53 24.00 17.57
CA GLY A 432 -8.73 22.61 17.98
C GLY A 432 -9.55 22.45 19.26
N GLU A 433 -10.85 22.19 19.13
CA GLU A 433 -11.62 21.51 20.18
C GLU A 433 -11.02 20.10 20.33
N ASN A 434 -10.69 19.71 21.58
CA ASN A 434 -10.13 18.40 21.93
C ASN A 434 -11.11 17.28 21.55
N ILE A 435 -10.94 16.69 20.37
CA ILE A 435 -11.56 15.42 19.99
C ILE A 435 -10.46 14.35 20.09
N LEU A 436 -10.08 13.97 21.32
CA LEU A 436 -9.20 12.83 21.57
C LEU A 436 -9.89 11.86 22.55
N PRO A 437 -9.73 10.53 22.39
CA PRO A 437 -10.22 9.55 23.36
C PRO A 437 -9.58 9.74 24.74
N GLU A 438 -10.36 9.58 25.81
CA GLU A 438 -10.07 9.94 27.21
C GLU A 438 -8.87 9.25 27.90
N GLU A 439 -8.04 8.47 27.21
CA GLU A 439 -7.06 7.58 27.87
C GLU A 439 -5.62 8.13 27.97
N ILE A 440 -5.29 9.23 27.30
CA ILE A 440 -3.95 9.86 27.37
C ILE A 440 -4.04 11.21 28.09
N PRO A 441 -3.19 11.49 29.11
CA PRO A 441 -3.17 12.81 29.74
C PRO A 441 -2.87 13.89 28.70
N SER A 442 -3.81 14.80 28.48
CA SER A 442 -3.64 15.96 27.60
C SER A 442 -2.74 17.01 28.27
N ASP A 443 -1.76 17.52 27.53
CA ASP A 443 -0.92 18.64 27.92
C ASP A 443 -1.08 19.69 26.81
N PRO A 444 -1.95 20.71 27.00
CA PRO A 444 -2.27 21.68 25.97
C PRO A 444 -1.04 22.40 25.39
N ALA A 445 0.03 22.51 26.19
CA ALA A 445 1.28 23.13 25.76
C ALA A 445 2.15 22.20 24.90
N LEU A 446 1.95 20.88 24.95
CA LEU A 446 2.55 19.93 24.01
C LEU A 446 1.66 19.70 22.79
N ASP A 447 0.34 19.68 22.99
CA ASP A 447 -0.63 19.43 21.92
C ASP A 447 -0.55 20.51 20.84
N SER A 448 -0.28 21.77 21.21
CA SER A 448 -0.08 22.89 20.29
C SER A 448 1.28 22.93 19.60
N MET A 449 2.26 22.11 20.00
CA MET A 449 3.58 22.07 19.37
C MET A 449 3.53 21.25 18.07
N SER A 450 4.18 21.72 17.01
CA SER A 450 4.42 20.91 15.80
C SER A 450 5.22 19.65 16.11
N THR A 451 5.12 18.65 15.23
CA THR A 451 5.77 17.34 15.43
C THR A 451 7.29 17.51 15.49
N GLN A 452 7.83 18.39 14.65
CA GLN A 452 9.24 18.75 14.69
C GLN A 452 9.64 19.49 15.97
N GLN A 453 8.80 20.38 16.51
CA GLN A 453 9.06 21.03 17.80
C GLN A 453 9.08 20.03 18.96
N LEU A 454 8.19 19.03 18.97
CA LEU A 454 8.18 17.97 19.98
C LEU A 454 9.50 17.18 19.96
N LEU A 455 9.95 16.78 18.77
CA LEU A 455 11.24 16.09 18.59
C LEU A 455 12.42 16.97 19.06
N LEU A 456 12.46 18.23 18.64
CA LEU A 456 13.54 19.15 19.01
C LEU A 456 13.59 19.39 20.52
N SER A 457 12.44 19.56 21.17
CA SER A 457 12.36 19.75 22.62
C SER A 457 12.94 18.56 23.39
N ALA A 458 12.55 17.34 23.04
CA ALA A 458 13.07 16.14 23.70
C ALA A 458 14.57 15.90 23.41
N ARG A 459 15.04 16.25 22.20
CA ARG A 459 16.47 16.19 21.84
C ARG A 459 17.32 17.23 22.58
N GLU A 460 16.77 18.42 22.80
CA GLU A 460 17.46 19.46 23.56
C GLU A 460 17.59 19.07 25.03
N PHE A 461 16.55 18.46 25.61
CA PHE A 461 16.61 17.86 26.95
C PHE A 461 17.80 16.89 27.08
N ILE A 462 17.91 15.91 26.17
CA ILE A 462 19.04 14.97 26.15
C ILE A 462 20.39 15.68 26.04
N SER A 463 20.47 16.68 25.16
CA SER A 463 21.70 17.46 24.96
C SER A 463 22.09 18.22 26.24
N SER A 464 21.10 18.78 26.94
CA SER A 464 21.27 19.44 28.23
C SER A 464 21.76 18.46 29.32
N GLN A 465 21.12 17.30 29.45
CA GLN A 465 21.49 16.25 30.41
C GLN A 465 22.90 15.71 30.16
N ARG A 466 23.31 15.64 28.89
CA ARG A 466 24.68 15.26 28.53
C ARG A 466 25.70 16.32 28.95
N ARG A 467 25.38 17.61 28.76
CA ARG A 467 26.23 18.73 29.19
C ARG A 467 26.36 18.81 30.71
N SER A 468 25.29 18.48 31.45
CA SER A 468 25.31 18.44 32.92
C SER A 468 25.97 17.18 33.49
N GLY A 469 26.30 16.19 32.66
CA GLY A 469 26.98 14.97 33.10
C GLY A 469 26.06 13.97 33.80
N ALA A 470 24.79 13.90 33.38
CA ALA A 470 23.80 12.99 33.97
C ALA A 470 24.31 11.53 34.03
N PRO A 471 24.34 10.89 35.22
CA PRO A 471 24.96 9.56 35.40
C PRO A 471 24.35 8.45 34.53
N TRP A 472 23.05 8.53 34.24
CA TRP A 472 22.33 7.56 33.42
C TRP A 472 22.63 7.69 31.92
N LEU A 473 23.22 8.81 31.48
CA LEU A 473 23.60 9.07 30.07
C LEU A 473 25.10 8.83 29.83
N HIS A 474 25.64 7.76 30.42
CA HIS A 474 27.04 7.38 30.29
C HIS A 474 27.41 7.00 28.82
N PRO A 475 28.64 7.24 28.34
CA PRO A 475 29.05 6.89 26.96
C PRO A 475 28.77 5.45 26.51
N ARG A 476 28.70 4.50 27.45
CA ARG A 476 28.33 3.09 27.17
C ARG A 476 26.90 2.93 26.66
N VAL A 477 25.99 3.84 26.99
CA VAL A 477 24.63 3.86 26.46
C VAL A 477 24.66 4.16 24.96
N MET A 478 25.50 5.10 24.52
CA MET A 478 25.66 5.40 23.08
C MET A 478 26.34 4.26 22.32
N LEU A 479 27.24 3.52 22.99
CA LEU A 479 27.83 2.31 22.42
C LEU A 479 26.78 1.22 22.21
N ALA A 480 25.84 1.08 23.14
CA ALA A 480 24.80 0.06 23.09
C ALA A 480 23.67 0.40 22.11
N TYR A 481 23.15 1.63 22.13
CA TYR A 481 21.93 2.03 21.40
C TYR A 481 22.21 2.95 20.20
N GLY A 482 23.45 3.34 19.97
CA GLY A 482 23.84 4.26 18.91
C GLY A 482 23.60 5.75 19.25
N PRO A 483 23.85 6.65 18.29
CA PRO A 483 23.71 8.09 18.47
C PRO A 483 22.23 8.52 18.57
N ILE A 484 22.01 9.74 19.08
CA ILE A 484 20.66 10.34 19.26
C ILE A 484 19.95 10.43 17.89
N PRO A 485 18.86 9.66 17.65
CA PRO A 485 18.20 9.63 16.35
C PRO A 485 17.58 10.97 15.97
N VAL A 486 17.81 11.42 14.73
CA VAL A 486 17.16 12.62 14.15
C VAL A 486 15.80 12.30 13.54
N ASP A 487 15.51 11.01 13.36
CA ASP A 487 14.26 10.53 12.81
C ASP A 487 13.18 10.50 13.90
N ALA A 488 12.05 11.15 13.64
CA ALA A 488 10.94 11.29 14.58
C ALA A 488 10.28 9.96 14.94
N ALA A 489 10.25 8.98 14.04
CA ALA A 489 9.66 7.67 14.31
C ALA A 489 10.56 6.80 15.21
N ARG A 490 11.89 6.90 15.03
CA ARG A 490 12.88 6.13 15.80
C ARG A 490 13.26 6.74 17.15
N PHE A 491 13.25 8.07 17.25
CA PHE A 491 13.69 8.77 18.47
C PHE A 491 12.95 8.31 19.74
N PRO A 492 11.61 8.16 19.76
CA PRO A 492 10.89 7.76 20.97
C PRO A 492 11.32 6.39 21.51
N TRP A 493 11.59 5.42 20.63
CA TRP A 493 12.07 4.08 21.01
C TRP A 493 13.45 4.12 21.65
N TRP A 494 14.35 4.88 21.03
CA TRP A 494 15.69 5.11 21.56
C TRP A 494 15.63 5.83 22.91
N PHE A 495 14.79 6.86 23.02
CA PHE A 495 14.65 7.64 24.25
C PHE A 495 14.09 6.78 25.39
N ALA A 496 13.02 6.02 25.16
CA ALA A 496 12.47 5.08 26.14
C ALA A 496 13.49 4.04 26.63
N SER A 497 14.38 3.59 25.75
CA SER A 497 15.40 2.58 26.06
C SER A 497 16.47 3.08 27.03
N ILE A 498 16.72 4.40 27.07
CA ILE A 498 17.80 4.99 27.88
C ILE A 498 17.29 5.71 29.13
N LEU A 499 16.00 6.03 29.19
CA LEU A 499 15.42 6.79 30.29
C LEU A 499 15.39 6.00 31.60
N PRO A 500 15.79 6.60 32.73
CA PRO A 500 15.75 5.99 34.07
C PRO A 500 14.35 6.09 34.71
N ILE A 501 13.29 5.75 33.96
CA ILE A 501 11.90 5.68 34.46
C ILE A 501 11.42 4.23 34.52
N SER A 502 10.31 3.98 35.22
CA SER A 502 9.77 2.63 35.37
C SER A 502 9.33 2.06 34.01
N GLU A 503 9.46 0.74 33.85
CA GLU A 503 9.00 0.06 32.63
C GLU A 503 7.47 0.23 32.46
N GLU A 504 6.72 0.27 33.56
CA GLU A 504 5.28 0.52 33.54
C GLU A 504 4.91 1.89 32.95
N GLU A 505 5.74 2.91 33.15
CA GLU A 505 5.54 4.23 32.53
C GLU A 505 5.88 4.23 31.04
N LYS A 506 6.82 3.38 30.61
CA LYS A 506 7.23 3.26 29.20
C LYS A 506 6.24 2.44 28.38
N TYR A 507 5.65 1.39 28.97
CA TYR A 507 4.81 0.41 28.27
C TYR A 507 3.76 1.01 27.31
N PRO A 508 2.98 2.06 27.69
CA PRO A 508 1.93 2.60 26.83
C PRO A 508 2.42 3.09 25.46
N ILE A 509 3.71 3.38 25.30
CA ILE A 509 4.26 3.82 24.02
C ILE A 509 4.18 2.73 22.93
N LEU A 510 4.08 1.44 23.31
CA LEU A 510 3.96 0.33 22.36
C LEU A 510 2.61 0.32 21.64
N SER A 511 1.52 0.77 22.26
CA SER A 511 0.20 0.81 21.62
C SER A 511 -0.05 2.06 20.79
N ALA A 512 0.79 3.09 20.90
CA ALA A 512 0.62 4.36 20.20
C ALA A 512 0.91 4.22 18.69
N THR A 513 -0.10 4.40 17.84
CA THR A 513 0.01 4.24 16.37
C THR A 513 0.46 5.52 15.66
N SER A 514 0.51 6.67 16.36
CA SER A 514 1.09 7.90 15.82
C SER A 514 2.50 8.17 16.34
N VAL A 515 3.41 8.53 15.44
CA VAL A 515 4.73 9.09 15.71
C VAL A 515 4.63 10.35 16.55
N ARG A 516 3.68 11.22 16.21
CA ARG A 516 3.43 12.47 16.95
C ARG A 516 2.99 12.19 18.39
N GLU A 517 2.08 11.25 18.61
CA GLU A 517 1.68 10.83 19.96
C GLU A 517 2.86 10.30 20.78
N ARG A 518 3.71 9.46 20.17
CA ARG A 518 4.93 8.96 20.83
C ARG A 518 5.92 10.08 21.18
N LEU A 519 6.00 11.11 20.34
CA LEU A 519 6.80 12.29 20.62
C LEU A 519 6.20 13.14 21.74
N LYS A 520 4.87 13.26 21.85
CA LYS A 520 4.22 13.91 23.00
C LYS A 520 4.51 13.16 24.30
N VAL A 521 4.43 11.83 24.28
CA VAL A 521 4.82 10.99 25.43
C VAL A 521 6.28 11.25 25.82
N SER A 522 7.18 11.26 24.83
CA SER A 522 8.60 11.55 25.03
C SER A 522 8.82 12.96 25.62
N ALA A 523 8.16 13.98 25.09
CA ALA A 523 8.26 15.34 25.59
C ALA A 523 7.72 15.48 27.03
N ARG A 524 6.64 14.75 27.38
CA ARG A 524 6.14 14.67 28.76
C ARG A 524 7.18 14.09 29.71
N TRP A 525 7.84 12.99 29.34
CA TRP A 525 8.91 12.41 30.16
C TRP A 525 10.08 13.39 30.34
N ALA A 526 10.49 14.08 29.28
CA ALA A 526 11.54 15.10 29.36
C ALA A 526 11.18 16.20 30.36
N ARG A 527 9.99 16.81 30.23
CA ARG A 527 9.51 17.86 31.17
C ARG A 527 9.41 17.38 32.61
N GLN A 528 8.94 16.14 32.83
CA GLN A 528 8.84 15.54 34.16
C GLN A 528 10.19 15.26 34.80
N LEU A 529 11.22 14.96 34.00
CA LEU A 529 12.58 14.74 34.52
C LEU A 529 13.34 16.05 34.74
N GLU A 530 13.07 17.09 33.95
CA GLU A 530 13.61 18.43 34.20
C GLU A 530 13.11 19.03 35.52
N SER A 531 11.87 18.73 35.91
CA SER A 531 11.29 19.22 37.17
C SER A 531 11.71 18.40 38.40
N ARG A 532 12.34 17.24 38.20
CA ARG A 532 12.89 16.42 39.29
C ARG A 532 14.35 16.84 39.48
N ASP A 533 14.60 17.73 40.44
CA ASP A 533 15.96 18.00 40.91
C ASP A 533 16.60 16.67 41.36
N TRP A 534 17.73 16.32 40.76
CA TRP A 534 18.44 15.04 40.94
C TRP A 534 19.66 15.16 41.84
#